data_AF-A0A0D3JXZ7-F1
#
_entry.id   AF-A0A0D3JXZ7-F1
#
_cell.length_a   1.000
_cell.length_b   1.000
_cell.length_c   1.000
_cell.angle_alpha   90.00
_cell.angle_beta   90.00
_cell.angle_gamma   90.00
#
_symmetry.space_group_name_H-M   'P 1'
#
loop_
_entity.id
_entity.type
_entity.pdbx_description
1 polymer ?
#
loop_
_entity_poly.entity_id
_entity_poly.type
_entity_poly.pdbx_seq_one_letter_code
_entity_poly.pdbx_strand_id
1 'polypeptide(L)'
;MTIEPPRGIKMNMKGSYNNITDPYLDAHPKAPQFKKLLYGLCFFHALLQDRRRFGALGFNIRYEFTAGDLKCCMLQLETYLAKYDEVPYQVLVNLFGHINYGGRITDDWDRRCVLTTLMSIVNEGIMSDTFMLAPGSDCYASPADTSVAGYLESIGDFPLNPHPNVFGLHANADITCAQNETQELCDIMLSLQPKVSTGGGKSREEVIAEVAAGLQARDLKPFPMDEIAARYPLSYEQSMNTVLSQECIRYNRLIRVYNKSLADLLKALKGLIVMSAELEAMATSLYSNQVPAMWAKVAYPSLKPLAAWVDDLARRIEFLQSWDRGGPPPAYWISGFFFPQAFLTGTLQNYARKHKVAIDTVSFAFHVMAQEPNSVAEAPEDGCYVFGMFLEGAVWDPDACLLAEARPKELYSVFPMLWLKPEVDRKPPTSGVYSCPLYKTTTRAGTLSTTGHSTNFVLMIELPSDKPCSGTFSRYAETFSAHWIGRAVALFTTLTY
;
A
#
# COMPACT_ATOMS: atom_id res chain seq x y z
N MET A 1 -18.56 27.81 -10.68
CA MET A 1 -18.33 26.87 -11.79
C MET A 1 -17.09 26.07 -11.44
N THR A 2 -17.23 24.77 -11.15
CA THR A 2 -16.09 23.91 -10.80
C THR A 2 -15.50 23.38 -12.11
N ILE A 3 -14.20 23.61 -12.35
CA ILE A 3 -13.50 23.08 -13.53
C ILE A 3 -12.69 21.89 -13.04
N GLU A 4 -13.12 20.68 -13.38
CA GLU A 4 -12.34 19.47 -13.16
C GLU A 4 -11.41 19.22 -14.36
N PRO A 5 -10.17 18.75 -14.13
CA PRO A 5 -9.29 18.36 -15.22
C PRO A 5 -9.93 17.20 -16.02
N PRO A 6 -9.71 17.14 -17.34
CA PRO A 6 -10.28 16.09 -18.15
C PRO A 6 -9.79 14.70 -17.69
N ARG A 7 -10.69 13.72 -17.69
CA ARG A 7 -10.36 12.33 -17.34
C ARG A 7 -9.85 11.57 -18.56
N GLY A 8 -8.89 10.67 -18.36
CA GLY A 8 -8.36 9.79 -19.40
C GLY A 8 -7.07 10.28 -20.07
N ILE A 9 -6.16 9.35 -20.35
CA ILE A 9 -4.88 9.58 -21.05
C ILE A 9 -5.09 10.40 -22.34
N LYS A 10 -6.12 10.05 -23.13
CA LYS A 10 -6.47 10.73 -24.39
C LYS A 10 -6.64 12.23 -24.21
N MET A 11 -7.46 12.64 -23.26
CA MET A 11 -7.78 14.06 -23.08
C MET A 11 -6.64 14.83 -22.43
N ASN A 12 -5.88 14.19 -21.52
CA ASN A 12 -4.67 14.76 -20.94
C ASN A 12 -3.57 15.00 -21.99
N MET A 13 -3.39 14.05 -22.91
CA MET A 13 -2.47 14.19 -24.04
C MET A 13 -2.90 15.30 -25.00
N LYS A 14 -4.19 15.33 -25.40
CA LYS A 14 -4.72 16.44 -26.22
C LYS A 14 -4.54 17.79 -25.55
N GLY A 15 -4.80 17.89 -24.25
CA GLY A 15 -4.58 19.11 -23.46
C GLY A 15 -3.14 19.59 -23.50
N SER A 16 -2.18 18.66 -23.49
CA SER A 16 -0.75 18.97 -23.59
C SER A 16 -0.38 19.47 -25.00
N TYR A 17 -0.85 18.78 -26.05
CA TYR A 17 -0.53 19.11 -27.45
C TYR A 17 -1.28 20.35 -28.00
N ASN A 18 -2.44 20.70 -27.45
CA ASN A 18 -3.16 21.91 -27.85
C ASN A 18 -2.37 23.21 -27.59
N ASN A 19 -1.37 23.18 -26.70
CA ASN A 19 -0.51 24.32 -26.38
C ASN A 19 0.81 24.30 -27.17
N ILE A 20 1.01 23.33 -28.06
CA ILE A 20 2.23 23.11 -28.85
C ILE A 20 1.97 23.49 -30.31
N THR A 21 2.94 24.11 -30.96
CA THR A 21 2.85 24.55 -32.36
C THR A 21 3.95 23.90 -33.21
N ASP A 22 3.71 23.70 -34.51
CA ASP A 22 4.73 23.15 -35.43
C ASP A 22 6.03 23.99 -35.42
N PRO A 23 5.99 25.34 -35.47
CA PRO A 23 7.21 26.13 -35.37
C PRO A 23 8.02 25.89 -34.10
N TYR A 24 7.36 25.57 -32.98
CA TYR A 24 8.07 25.21 -31.75
C TYR A 24 8.78 23.85 -31.86
N LEU A 25 8.10 22.86 -32.45
CA LEU A 25 8.67 21.52 -32.62
C LEU A 25 9.84 21.48 -33.60
N ASP A 26 9.74 22.25 -34.69
CA ASP A 26 10.74 22.28 -35.77
C ASP A 26 11.91 23.24 -35.48
N ALA A 27 11.79 24.14 -34.50
CA ALA A 27 12.86 25.08 -34.14
C ALA A 27 14.08 24.41 -33.51
N HIS A 28 13.93 23.20 -32.94
CA HIS A 28 15.02 22.53 -32.25
C HIS A 28 16.07 21.98 -33.24
N PRO A 29 17.39 22.17 -33.00
CA PRO A 29 18.45 21.65 -33.89
C PRO A 29 18.41 20.13 -34.11
N LYS A 30 17.81 19.41 -33.16
CA LYS A 30 17.57 17.96 -33.17
C LYS A 30 16.08 17.66 -33.15
N ALA A 31 15.33 18.24 -34.09
CA ALA A 31 13.87 18.17 -34.11
C ALA A 31 13.32 16.72 -34.05
N PRO A 32 13.85 15.73 -34.79
CA PRO A 32 13.30 14.37 -34.74
C PRO A 32 13.39 13.73 -33.34
N GLN A 33 14.54 13.85 -32.68
CA GLN A 33 14.75 13.33 -31.32
C GLN A 33 13.92 14.12 -30.30
N PHE A 34 13.83 15.44 -30.46
CA PHE A 34 13.05 16.31 -29.58
C PHE A 34 11.57 15.94 -29.61
N LYS A 35 10.98 15.80 -30.82
CA LYS A 35 9.57 15.45 -31.00
C LYS A 35 9.22 14.11 -30.35
N LYS A 36 10.04 13.07 -30.56
CA LYS A 36 9.82 11.74 -29.95
C LYS A 36 9.91 11.76 -28.42
N LEU A 37 10.94 12.40 -27.87
CA LEU A 37 11.11 12.53 -26.41
C LEU A 37 10.01 13.39 -25.78
N LEU A 38 9.59 14.46 -26.46
CA LEU A 38 8.50 15.31 -25.99
C LEU A 38 7.18 14.55 -25.96
N TYR A 39 6.88 13.75 -26.99
CA TYR A 39 5.70 12.89 -27.00
C TYR A 39 5.72 11.89 -25.84
N GLY A 40 6.85 11.22 -25.60
CA GLY A 40 7.04 10.33 -24.45
C GLY A 40 6.87 11.04 -23.11
N LEU A 41 7.39 12.26 -22.96
CA LEU A 41 7.25 13.07 -21.75
C LEU A 41 5.79 13.49 -21.51
N CYS A 42 5.07 13.92 -22.54
CA CYS A 42 3.64 14.22 -22.46
C CYS A 42 2.83 12.96 -22.10
N PHE A 43 3.17 11.83 -22.71
CA PHE A 43 2.52 10.55 -22.42
C PHE A 43 2.74 10.12 -20.97
N PHE A 44 3.97 10.21 -20.49
CA PHE A 44 4.32 9.98 -19.08
C PHE A 44 3.51 10.89 -18.14
N HIS A 45 3.43 12.19 -18.42
CA HIS A 45 2.62 13.12 -17.63
C HIS A 45 1.14 12.72 -17.58
N ALA A 46 0.55 12.42 -18.74
CA ALA A 46 -0.84 11.99 -18.86
C ALA A 46 -1.09 10.66 -18.11
N LEU A 47 -0.13 9.73 -18.19
CA LEU A 47 -0.17 8.44 -17.50
C LEU A 47 -0.16 8.63 -15.98
N LEU A 48 0.74 9.46 -15.43
CA LEU A 48 0.77 9.75 -14.00
C LEU A 48 -0.52 10.43 -13.51
N GLN A 49 -1.06 11.35 -14.30
CA GLN A 49 -2.30 12.04 -13.95
C GLN A 49 -3.47 11.06 -13.85
N ASP A 50 -3.63 10.16 -14.83
CA ASP A 50 -4.76 9.24 -14.89
C ASP A 50 -4.56 8.01 -13.98
N ARG A 51 -3.30 7.58 -13.74
CA ARG A 51 -2.97 6.52 -12.76
C ARG A 51 -3.47 6.84 -11.35
N ARG A 52 -3.61 8.12 -10.97
CA ARG A 52 -4.15 8.52 -9.66
C ARG A 52 -5.58 8.02 -9.40
N ARG A 53 -6.34 7.71 -10.45
CA ARG A 53 -7.74 7.26 -10.32
C ARG A 53 -7.86 5.96 -9.54
N PHE A 54 -6.81 5.12 -9.58
CA PHE A 54 -6.79 3.82 -8.90
C PHE A 54 -6.49 3.92 -7.39
N GLY A 55 -6.49 5.12 -6.81
CA GLY A 55 -6.23 5.32 -5.37
C GLY A 55 -4.86 4.76 -4.97
N ALA A 56 -4.83 3.98 -3.88
CA ALA A 56 -3.61 3.37 -3.33
C ALA A 56 -2.89 2.39 -4.28
N LEU A 57 -3.58 1.82 -5.27
CA LEU A 57 -2.96 1.00 -6.33
C LEU A 57 -2.19 1.87 -7.34
N GLY A 58 -2.65 3.10 -7.56
CA GLY A 58 -1.96 4.06 -8.40
C GLY A 58 -0.72 4.60 -7.71
N PHE A 59 -0.94 5.25 -6.56
CA PHE A 59 0.08 5.80 -5.66
C PHE A 59 -0.40 5.67 -4.22
N ASN A 60 0.49 5.33 -3.29
CA ASN A 60 0.19 5.28 -1.86
C ASN A 60 -0.36 6.62 -1.37
N ILE A 61 0.20 7.73 -1.85
CA ILE A 61 -0.27 9.09 -1.55
C ILE A 61 -0.79 9.74 -2.84
N ARG A 62 -1.94 10.43 -2.74
CA ARG A 62 -2.53 11.14 -3.87
C ARG A 62 -1.75 12.43 -4.17
N TYR A 63 -0.85 12.36 -5.15
CA TYR A 63 -0.09 13.52 -5.63
C TYR A 63 -0.87 14.31 -6.69
N GLU A 64 -0.61 15.62 -6.70
CA GLU A 64 -1.08 16.50 -7.75
C GLU A 64 0.09 16.86 -8.67
N PHE A 65 0.10 16.34 -9.90
CA PHE A 65 1.03 16.71 -10.96
C PHE A 65 0.39 17.78 -11.85
N THR A 66 1.05 18.92 -12.01
CA THR A 66 0.48 20.10 -12.69
C THR A 66 1.16 20.35 -14.04
N ALA A 67 0.51 21.16 -14.89
CA ALA A 67 1.09 21.59 -16.16
C ALA A 67 2.43 22.35 -16.01
N GLY A 68 2.67 22.96 -14.84
CA GLY A 68 3.95 23.58 -14.51
C GLY A 68 5.10 22.59 -14.43
N ASP A 69 4.86 21.37 -13.93
CA ASP A 69 5.88 20.31 -13.89
C ASP A 69 6.26 19.88 -15.30
N LEU A 70 5.24 19.65 -16.14
CA LEU A 70 5.43 19.29 -17.55
C LEU A 70 6.23 20.38 -18.28
N LYS A 71 5.82 21.65 -18.14
CA LYS A 71 6.52 22.78 -18.78
C LYS A 71 7.98 22.89 -18.34
N CYS A 72 8.27 22.65 -17.05
CA CYS A 72 9.65 22.62 -16.56
C CYS A 72 10.46 21.50 -17.23
N CYS A 73 9.90 20.29 -17.32
CA CYS A 73 10.54 19.18 -18.02
C CYS A 73 10.75 19.45 -19.51
N MET A 74 9.80 20.11 -20.18
CA MET A 74 9.92 20.49 -21.60
C MET A 74 11.10 21.44 -21.85
N LEU A 75 11.22 22.48 -21.02
CA LEU A 75 12.35 23.43 -21.10
C LEU A 75 13.70 22.77 -20.83
N GLN A 76 13.74 21.84 -19.87
CA GLN A 76 14.94 21.05 -19.59
C GLN A 76 15.27 20.10 -20.74
N LEU A 77 14.27 19.46 -21.35
CA LEU A 77 14.44 18.60 -22.52
C LEU A 77 15.13 19.38 -23.66
N GLU A 78 14.58 20.55 -23.99
CA GLU A 78 15.13 21.45 -25.01
C GLU A 78 16.57 21.85 -24.69
N THR A 79 16.82 22.33 -23.47
CA THR A 79 18.15 22.79 -23.05
C THR A 79 19.21 21.69 -23.11
N TYR A 80 18.90 20.52 -22.56
CA TYR A 80 19.89 19.44 -22.44
C TYR A 80 20.09 18.67 -23.74
N LEU A 81 19.05 18.53 -24.57
CA LEU A 81 19.20 17.89 -25.88
C LEU A 81 20.05 18.73 -26.84
N ALA A 82 20.01 20.07 -26.73
CA ALA A 82 20.87 20.97 -27.48
C ALA A 82 22.34 20.97 -26.98
N LYS A 83 22.55 20.72 -25.67
CA LYS A 83 23.88 20.80 -25.04
C LYS A 83 24.78 19.60 -25.32
N TYR A 84 24.22 18.40 -25.40
CA TYR A 84 24.97 17.15 -25.61
C TYR A 84 24.85 16.68 -27.06
N ASP A 85 25.87 16.03 -27.62
CA ASP A 85 25.82 15.47 -28.98
C ASP A 85 24.90 14.25 -29.08
N GLU A 86 24.98 13.36 -28.10
CA GLU A 86 24.08 12.21 -27.94
C GLU A 86 22.92 12.52 -26.99
N VAL A 87 21.86 11.72 -27.07
CA VAL A 87 20.67 11.90 -26.22
C VAL A 87 21.01 11.52 -24.77
N PRO A 88 20.95 12.46 -23.81
CA PRO A 88 21.43 12.22 -22.46
C PRO A 88 20.35 11.58 -21.57
N TYR A 89 19.93 10.34 -21.89
CA TYR A 89 18.80 9.66 -21.21
C TYR A 89 18.93 9.65 -19.68
N GLN A 90 20.11 9.33 -19.14
CA GLN A 90 20.32 9.29 -17.70
C GLN A 90 20.12 10.66 -17.04
N VAL A 91 20.54 11.74 -17.70
CA VAL A 91 20.35 13.11 -17.22
C VAL A 91 18.87 13.47 -17.24
N LEU A 92 18.17 13.18 -18.35
CA LEU A 92 16.75 13.45 -18.50
C LEU A 92 15.91 12.69 -17.46
N VAL A 93 16.17 11.39 -17.28
CA VAL A 93 15.48 10.55 -16.29
C VAL A 93 15.72 11.08 -14.87
N ASN A 94 16.95 11.52 -14.56
CA ASN A 94 17.25 12.08 -13.25
C ASN A 94 16.51 13.42 -13.01
N LEU A 95 16.57 14.34 -13.96
CA LEU A 95 15.91 15.64 -13.87
C LEU A 95 14.39 15.49 -13.75
N PHE A 96 13.78 14.72 -14.65
CA PHE A 96 12.34 14.54 -14.67
C PHE A 96 11.87 13.75 -13.44
N GLY A 97 12.51 12.62 -13.17
CA GLY A 97 12.05 11.65 -12.18
C GLY A 97 12.44 11.98 -10.74
N HIS A 98 13.67 12.40 -10.47
CA HIS A 98 14.13 12.69 -9.09
C HIS A 98 13.87 14.14 -8.67
N ILE A 99 14.00 15.10 -9.58
CA ILE A 99 13.94 16.53 -9.25
C ILE A 99 12.54 17.10 -9.49
N ASN A 100 12.04 17.05 -10.72
CA ASN A 100 10.78 17.73 -11.07
C ASN A 100 9.57 16.99 -10.49
N TYR A 101 9.28 15.78 -10.99
CA TYR A 101 8.17 14.97 -10.47
C TYR A 101 8.52 14.41 -9.09
N GLY A 102 9.74 13.92 -8.91
CA GLY A 102 10.23 13.39 -7.63
C GLY A 102 10.21 14.40 -6.48
N GLY A 103 10.40 15.69 -6.75
CA GLY A 103 10.30 16.75 -5.75
C GLY A 103 8.92 16.87 -5.10
N ARG A 104 7.86 16.36 -5.75
CA ARG A 104 6.49 16.31 -5.20
C ARG A 104 6.20 15.02 -4.43
N ILE A 105 7.00 13.99 -4.64
CA ILE A 105 6.76 12.65 -4.13
C ILE A 105 7.48 12.51 -2.79
N THR A 106 6.69 12.25 -1.76
CA THR A 106 7.14 12.10 -0.38
C THR A 106 7.37 10.65 0.03
N ASP A 107 6.75 9.68 -0.65
CA ASP A 107 6.89 8.25 -0.37
C ASP A 107 7.90 7.61 -1.32
N ASP A 108 8.86 6.86 -0.76
CA ASP A 108 9.94 6.24 -1.55
C ASP A 108 9.41 5.13 -2.48
N TRP A 109 8.32 4.43 -2.11
CA TRP A 109 7.71 3.41 -2.97
C TRP A 109 6.99 4.02 -4.17
N ASP A 110 6.30 5.13 -3.96
CA ASP A 110 5.71 5.91 -5.06
C ASP A 110 6.79 6.50 -5.97
N ARG A 111 7.90 6.98 -5.40
CA ARG A 111 9.04 7.49 -6.18
C ARG A 111 9.64 6.38 -7.05
N ARG A 112 9.78 5.17 -6.50
CA ARG A 112 10.20 3.97 -7.22
C ARG A 112 9.26 3.66 -8.39
N CYS A 113 7.94 3.73 -8.18
CA CYS A 113 6.94 3.53 -9.21
C CYS A 113 7.05 4.55 -10.36
N VAL A 114 7.16 5.84 -10.03
CA VAL A 114 7.24 6.92 -11.01
C VAL A 114 8.52 6.81 -11.85
N LEU A 115 9.65 6.52 -11.22
CA LEU A 115 10.92 6.36 -11.92
C LEU A 115 10.94 5.13 -12.83
N THR A 116 10.40 4.01 -12.36
CA THR A 116 10.24 2.80 -13.18
C THR A 116 9.39 3.08 -14.41
N THR A 117 8.27 3.80 -14.22
CA THR A 117 7.39 4.22 -15.31
C THR A 117 8.11 5.13 -16.30
N LEU A 118 8.87 6.11 -15.81
CA LEU A 118 9.63 7.03 -16.64
C LEU A 118 10.71 6.29 -17.46
N MET A 119 11.48 5.40 -16.84
CA MET A 119 12.54 4.63 -17.51
C MET A 119 11.97 3.68 -18.56
N SER A 120 10.76 3.17 -18.37
CA SER A 120 10.08 2.35 -19.37
C SER A 120 9.70 3.12 -20.64
N ILE A 121 9.56 4.45 -20.55
CA ILE A 121 9.18 5.33 -21.67
C ILE A 121 10.42 6.03 -22.26
N VAL A 122 11.25 6.64 -21.40
CA VAL A 122 12.41 7.45 -21.80
C VAL A 122 13.66 6.58 -21.78
N ASN A 123 13.87 5.86 -22.88
CA ASN A 123 15.06 5.04 -23.16
C ASN A 123 15.36 5.06 -24.67
N GLU A 124 16.46 4.41 -25.08
CA GLU A 124 16.88 4.35 -26.50
C GLU A 124 15.81 3.81 -27.45
N GLY A 125 14.92 2.95 -26.95
CA GLY A 125 13.83 2.38 -27.72
C GLY A 125 12.85 3.42 -28.27
N ILE A 126 12.63 4.55 -27.57
CA ILE A 126 11.68 5.59 -27.99
C ILE A 126 11.97 6.17 -29.38
N MET A 127 13.21 6.05 -29.85
CA MET A 127 13.63 6.49 -31.18
C MET A 127 13.05 5.63 -32.31
N SER A 128 12.65 4.38 -32.02
CA SER A 128 11.98 3.50 -32.97
C SER A 128 10.48 3.80 -33.05
N ASP A 129 9.91 3.77 -34.26
CA ASP A 129 8.46 3.92 -34.49
C ASP A 129 7.66 2.69 -34.03
N THR A 130 8.33 1.55 -33.81
CA THR A 130 7.69 0.32 -33.31
C THR A 130 7.73 0.21 -31.79
N PHE A 131 8.26 1.23 -31.11
CA PHE A 131 8.43 1.19 -29.66
C PHE A 131 7.10 1.45 -28.97
N MET A 132 6.72 0.56 -28.05
CA MET A 132 5.49 0.69 -27.27
C MET A 132 5.74 1.49 -26.00
N LEU A 133 5.04 2.62 -25.84
CA LEU A 133 5.15 3.49 -24.66
C LEU A 133 4.45 2.90 -23.43
N ALA A 134 3.50 2.00 -23.64
CA ALA A 134 2.78 1.28 -22.59
C ALA A 134 2.43 -0.14 -23.04
N PRO A 135 2.32 -1.10 -22.10
CA PRO A 135 1.88 -2.44 -22.44
C PRO A 135 0.39 -2.47 -22.80
N GLY A 136 0.03 -3.32 -23.77
CA GLY A 136 -1.36 -3.52 -24.19
C GLY A 136 -1.58 -3.26 -25.68
N SER A 137 -2.40 -2.27 -25.99
CA SER A 137 -2.86 -1.95 -27.36
C SER A 137 -1.79 -1.27 -28.19
N ASP A 138 -1.72 -1.62 -29.48
CA ASP A 138 -0.78 -1.06 -30.47
C ASP A 138 -0.93 0.46 -30.68
N CYS A 139 -2.03 1.06 -30.20
CA CYS A 139 -2.25 2.50 -30.31
C CYS A 139 -1.31 3.35 -29.43
N TYR A 140 -0.63 2.78 -28.44
CA TYR A 140 0.32 3.50 -27.58
C TYR A 140 1.78 3.41 -28.08
N ALA A 141 1.99 3.46 -29.39
CA ALA A 141 3.31 3.44 -29.99
C ALA A 141 3.98 4.83 -29.98
N SER A 142 5.31 4.84 -30.02
CA SER A 142 6.10 6.03 -30.32
C SER A 142 5.73 6.51 -31.72
N PRO A 143 5.28 7.77 -31.89
CA PRO A 143 4.81 8.22 -33.18
C PRO A 143 6.00 8.41 -34.14
N ALA A 144 5.71 8.24 -35.43
CA ALA A 144 6.58 8.71 -36.50
C ALA A 144 6.65 10.24 -36.50
N ASP A 145 7.72 10.81 -37.06
CA ASP A 145 7.86 12.26 -37.17
C ASP A 145 6.76 12.84 -38.06
N THR A 146 5.91 13.68 -37.47
CA THR A 146 4.78 14.32 -38.15
C THR A 146 4.51 15.72 -37.57
N SER A 147 3.51 16.41 -38.12
CA SER A 147 3.02 17.69 -37.60
C SER A 147 2.19 17.52 -36.33
N VAL A 148 1.93 18.63 -35.62
CA VAL A 148 1.03 18.66 -34.46
C VAL A 148 -0.35 18.07 -34.81
N ALA A 149 -0.86 18.31 -36.01
CA ALA A 149 -2.11 17.73 -36.48
C ALA A 149 -2.05 16.19 -36.55
N GLY A 150 -0.96 15.63 -37.07
CA GLY A 150 -0.75 14.17 -37.12
C GLY A 150 -0.59 13.55 -35.73
N TYR A 151 0.09 14.22 -34.79
CA TYR A 151 0.14 13.77 -33.40
C TYR A 151 -1.25 13.79 -32.75
N LEU A 152 -2.04 14.84 -32.97
CA LEU A 152 -3.41 14.94 -32.45
C LEU A 152 -4.37 13.89 -33.04
N GLU A 153 -4.17 13.51 -34.30
CA GLU A 153 -4.88 12.39 -34.94
C GLU A 153 -4.52 11.06 -34.27
N SER A 154 -3.23 10.79 -34.09
CA SER A 154 -2.75 9.57 -33.40
C SER A 154 -3.28 9.48 -31.95
N ILE A 155 -3.28 10.59 -31.21
CA ILE A 155 -3.90 10.69 -29.87
C ILE A 155 -5.43 10.50 -29.97
N GLY A 156 -6.03 10.88 -31.09
CA GLY A 156 -7.43 10.65 -31.43
C GLY A 156 -7.83 9.18 -31.44
N ASP A 157 -6.90 8.27 -31.73
CA ASP A 157 -7.15 6.83 -31.74
C ASP A 157 -7.08 6.18 -30.36
N PHE A 158 -6.64 6.92 -29.33
CA PHE A 158 -6.60 6.38 -27.97
C PHE A 158 -8.03 6.05 -27.50
N PRO A 159 -8.21 4.91 -26.81
CA PRO A 159 -9.49 4.56 -26.22
C PRO A 159 -9.89 5.59 -25.16
N LEU A 160 -11.20 5.86 -25.04
CA LEU A 160 -11.72 6.77 -24.03
C LEU A 160 -11.47 6.23 -22.62
N ASN A 161 -11.65 4.92 -22.44
CA ASN A 161 -11.41 4.20 -21.21
C ASN A 161 -10.20 3.27 -21.40
N PRO A 162 -8.99 3.69 -20.98
CA PRO A 162 -7.81 2.85 -21.10
C PRO A 162 -7.88 1.66 -20.13
N HIS A 163 -7.46 0.49 -20.61
CA HIS A 163 -7.33 -0.72 -19.81
C HIS A 163 -6.23 -0.55 -18.74
N PRO A 164 -6.37 -1.10 -17.52
CA PRO A 164 -5.40 -0.95 -16.42
C PRO A 164 -3.96 -1.29 -16.78
N ASN A 165 -3.79 -2.25 -17.71
CA ASN A 165 -2.48 -2.71 -18.17
C ASN A 165 -1.65 -1.58 -18.82
N VAL A 166 -2.30 -0.54 -19.39
CA VAL A 166 -1.60 0.65 -19.92
C VAL A 166 -0.83 1.38 -18.83
N PHE A 167 -1.34 1.35 -17.59
CA PHE A 167 -0.67 1.88 -16.42
C PHE A 167 0.36 0.89 -15.85
N GLY A 168 0.40 -0.36 -16.31
CA GLY A 168 1.14 -1.46 -15.69
C GLY A 168 0.34 -2.22 -14.63
N LEU A 169 -0.92 -1.86 -14.38
CA LEU A 169 -1.78 -2.53 -13.39
C LEU A 169 -2.47 -3.77 -13.96
N HIS A 170 -2.82 -4.72 -13.07
CA HIS A 170 -3.63 -5.87 -13.45
C HIS A 170 -5.09 -5.44 -13.70
N ALA A 171 -5.85 -6.22 -14.50
CA ALA A 171 -7.25 -5.92 -14.83
C ALA A 171 -8.17 -5.81 -13.59
N ASN A 172 -7.80 -6.48 -12.49
CA ASN A 172 -8.51 -6.39 -11.21
C ASN A 172 -8.53 -4.96 -10.63
N ALA A 173 -7.60 -4.08 -11.04
CA ALA A 173 -7.56 -2.70 -10.56
C ALA A 173 -8.83 -1.90 -10.94
N ASP A 174 -9.48 -2.22 -12.06
CA ASP A 174 -10.77 -1.59 -12.42
C ASP A 174 -11.88 -2.01 -11.45
N ILE A 175 -11.87 -3.27 -10.97
CA ILE A 175 -12.84 -3.75 -9.98
C ILE A 175 -12.65 -2.98 -8.67
N THR A 176 -11.40 -2.86 -8.19
CA THR A 176 -11.09 -2.10 -6.97
C THR A 176 -11.46 -0.62 -7.12
N CYS A 177 -11.18 -0.02 -8.28
CA CYS A 177 -11.56 1.37 -8.56
C CYS A 177 -13.08 1.55 -8.50
N ALA A 178 -13.84 0.69 -9.17
CA ALA A 178 -15.30 0.74 -9.18
C ALA A 178 -15.89 0.49 -7.78
N GLN A 179 -15.32 -0.42 -6.99
CA GLN A 179 -15.73 -0.66 -5.60
C GLN A 179 -15.52 0.58 -4.73
N ASN A 180 -14.38 1.26 -4.87
CA ASN A 180 -14.08 2.47 -4.12
C ASN A 180 -15.04 3.62 -4.48
N GLU A 181 -15.27 3.86 -5.77
CA GLU A 181 -16.21 4.89 -6.23
C GLU A 181 -17.65 4.59 -5.78
N THR A 182 -18.05 3.31 -5.81
CA THR A 182 -19.37 2.87 -5.32
C THR A 182 -19.49 3.08 -3.81
N GLN A 183 -18.46 2.74 -3.05
CA GLN A 183 -18.44 2.94 -1.60
C GLN A 183 -18.53 4.42 -1.25
N GLU A 184 -17.78 5.29 -1.92
CA GLU A 184 -17.85 6.75 -1.73
C GLU A 184 -19.27 7.28 -2.02
N LEU A 185 -19.90 6.81 -3.10
CA LEU A 185 -21.29 7.16 -3.40
C LEU A 185 -22.26 6.68 -2.32
N CYS A 186 -22.12 5.45 -1.84
CA CYS A 186 -22.94 4.91 -0.75
C CYS A 186 -22.76 5.71 0.54
N ASP A 187 -21.52 6.10 0.88
CA ASP A 187 -21.22 6.90 2.07
C ASP A 187 -21.84 8.30 1.96
N ILE A 188 -21.78 8.92 0.78
CA ILE A 188 -22.48 10.19 0.50
C ILE A 188 -24.00 10.01 0.67
N MET A 189 -24.58 8.95 0.11
CA MET A 189 -26.02 8.67 0.25
C MET A 189 -26.43 8.47 1.71
N LEU A 190 -25.65 7.72 2.49
CA LEU A 190 -25.86 7.53 3.92
C LEU A 190 -25.79 8.86 4.70
N SER A 191 -24.86 9.75 4.32
CA SER A 191 -24.71 11.06 4.95
C SER A 191 -25.92 11.99 4.70
N LEU A 192 -26.63 11.79 3.59
CA LEU A 192 -27.81 12.55 3.19
C LEU A 192 -29.11 12.01 3.77
N GLN A 193 -29.11 10.82 4.40
CA GLN A 193 -30.33 10.24 4.95
C GLN A 193 -30.90 11.07 6.12
N PRO A 194 -32.23 11.26 6.18
CA PRO A 194 -32.87 11.95 7.29
C PRO A 194 -32.66 11.19 8.60
N LYS A 195 -32.20 11.89 9.64
CA LYS A 195 -31.89 11.29 10.95
C LYS A 195 -33.13 10.95 11.79
N VAL A 196 -34.32 11.32 11.33
CA VAL A 196 -35.60 11.09 12.00
C VAL A 196 -36.48 10.23 11.08
N SER A 197 -36.76 9.00 11.48
CA SER A 197 -37.71 8.12 10.80
C SER A 197 -39.05 8.12 11.53
N THR A 198 -40.14 8.40 10.82
CA THR A 198 -41.52 8.36 11.36
C THR A 198 -42.23 7.02 11.15
N GLY A 199 -41.50 5.98 10.73
CA GLY A 199 -42.04 4.63 10.49
C GLY A 199 -42.06 3.74 11.73
N GLY A 200 -42.99 2.79 11.80
CA GLY A 200 -43.21 1.88 12.95
C GLY A 200 -42.19 0.73 13.11
N GLY A 201 -40.91 0.98 12.81
CA GLY A 201 -39.80 0.05 13.08
C GLY A 201 -39.14 0.29 14.44
N LYS A 202 -38.09 -0.49 14.77
CA LYS A 202 -37.25 -0.20 15.95
C LYS A 202 -36.70 1.20 15.88
N SER A 203 -36.71 1.90 17.00
CA SER A 203 -36.08 3.23 17.08
C SER A 203 -34.57 3.13 16.85
N ARG A 204 -33.96 4.23 16.41
CA ARG A 204 -32.50 4.32 16.24
C ARG A 204 -31.80 3.96 17.55
N GLU A 205 -32.34 4.44 18.67
CA GLU A 205 -31.84 4.22 20.02
C GLU A 205 -31.94 2.74 20.41
N GLU A 206 -33.03 2.05 20.08
CA GLU A 206 -33.17 0.60 20.30
C GLU A 206 -32.13 -0.21 19.52
N VAL A 207 -31.92 0.10 18.24
CA VAL A 207 -30.91 -0.58 17.41
C VAL A 207 -29.51 -0.39 18.00
N ILE A 208 -29.17 0.83 18.40
CA ILE A 208 -27.87 1.14 19.02
C ILE A 208 -27.72 0.41 20.36
N ALA A 209 -28.78 0.35 21.18
CA ALA A 209 -28.76 -0.36 22.45
C ALA A 209 -28.54 -1.87 22.25
N GLU A 210 -29.20 -2.48 21.27
CA GLU A 210 -29.02 -3.90 20.94
C GLU A 210 -27.61 -4.21 20.46
N VAL A 211 -27.07 -3.39 19.55
CA VAL A 211 -25.68 -3.53 19.07
C VAL A 211 -24.71 -3.36 20.23
N ALA A 212 -24.84 -2.31 21.03
CA ALA A 212 -23.95 -2.06 22.17
C ALA A 212 -24.02 -3.17 23.21
N ALA A 213 -25.21 -3.71 23.50
CA ALA A 213 -25.38 -4.84 24.41
C ALA A 213 -24.76 -6.13 23.86
N GLY A 214 -24.96 -6.43 22.57
CA GLY A 214 -24.35 -7.59 21.91
C GLY A 214 -22.82 -7.52 21.88
N LEU A 215 -22.27 -6.32 21.68
CA LEU A 215 -20.83 -6.06 21.76
C LEU A 215 -20.31 -6.23 23.19
N GLN A 216 -21.02 -5.71 24.19
CA GLN A 216 -20.64 -5.86 25.60
C GLN A 216 -20.71 -7.32 26.06
N ALA A 217 -21.63 -8.12 25.52
CA ALA A 217 -21.79 -9.54 25.84
C ALA A 217 -20.59 -10.41 25.43
N ARG A 218 -19.70 -9.92 24.56
CA ARG A 218 -18.46 -10.61 24.21
C ARG A 218 -17.43 -10.67 25.35
N ASP A 219 -17.62 -9.87 26.40
CA ASP A 219 -16.84 -9.92 27.65
C ASP A 219 -15.31 -9.96 27.44
N LEU A 220 -14.80 -9.05 26.61
CA LEU A 220 -13.36 -8.93 26.37
C LEU A 220 -12.66 -8.46 27.66
N LYS A 221 -11.84 -9.33 28.25
CA LYS A 221 -11.17 -9.06 29.53
C LYS A 221 -9.74 -8.55 29.33
N PRO A 222 -9.33 -7.52 30.09
CA PRO A 222 -7.93 -7.13 30.16
C PRO A 222 -7.05 -8.28 30.65
N PHE A 223 -5.85 -8.38 30.09
CA PHE A 223 -4.78 -9.26 30.52
C PHE A 223 -4.28 -8.91 31.93
N PRO A 224 -4.06 -9.90 32.82
CA PRO A 224 -3.49 -9.69 34.15
C PRO A 224 -1.98 -9.41 34.04
N MET A 225 -1.61 -8.13 34.00
CA MET A 225 -0.23 -7.73 33.74
C MET A 225 0.77 -8.21 34.80
N ASP A 226 0.35 -8.32 36.07
CA ASP A 226 1.22 -8.78 37.15
C ASP A 226 1.58 -10.27 37.00
N GLU A 227 0.61 -11.10 36.61
CA GLU A 227 0.82 -12.52 36.32
C GLU A 227 1.67 -12.72 35.06
N ILE A 228 1.43 -11.92 34.02
CA ILE A 228 2.23 -11.94 32.79
C ILE A 228 3.67 -11.53 33.09
N ALA A 229 3.89 -10.48 33.88
CA ALA A 229 5.23 -10.03 34.25
C ALA A 229 5.98 -11.08 35.10
N ALA A 230 5.26 -11.82 35.94
CA ALA A 230 5.83 -12.92 36.73
C ALA A 230 6.20 -14.14 35.85
N ARG A 231 5.36 -14.51 34.88
CA ARG A 231 5.61 -15.65 33.97
C ARG A 231 6.63 -15.34 32.86
N TYR A 232 6.61 -14.11 32.35
CA TYR A 232 7.46 -13.63 31.26
C TYR A 232 8.30 -12.44 31.73
N PRO A 233 9.24 -12.65 32.69
CA PRO A 233 10.09 -11.58 33.18
C PRO A 233 11.01 -11.07 32.07
N LEU A 234 11.52 -9.85 32.27
CA LEU A 234 12.57 -9.29 31.42
C LEU A 234 13.79 -10.21 31.47
N SER A 235 14.07 -10.86 30.34
CA SER A 235 15.23 -11.73 30.16
C SER A 235 16.09 -11.18 29.04
N TYR A 236 17.40 -11.18 29.26
CA TYR A 236 18.35 -10.81 28.23
C TYR A 236 18.31 -11.82 27.07
N GLU A 237 18.09 -13.10 27.34
CA GLU A 237 18.08 -14.16 26.34
C GLU A 237 16.76 -14.25 25.56
N GLN A 238 15.67 -13.68 26.11
CA GLN A 238 14.33 -13.77 25.52
C GLN A 238 13.64 -12.41 25.41
N SER A 239 13.93 -11.67 24.33
CA SER A 239 13.26 -10.40 23.99
C SER A 239 11.76 -10.55 23.74
N MET A 240 11.28 -11.74 23.36
CA MET A 240 9.85 -11.95 23.09
C MET A 240 8.97 -11.74 24.33
N ASN A 241 9.50 -11.93 25.54
CA ASN A 241 8.78 -11.64 26.78
C ASN A 241 8.37 -10.17 26.86
N THR A 242 9.29 -9.27 26.49
CA THR A 242 9.05 -7.83 26.42
C THR A 242 8.02 -7.50 25.34
N VAL A 243 8.09 -8.17 24.19
CA VAL A 243 7.13 -7.98 23.10
C VAL A 243 5.72 -8.35 23.56
N LEU A 244 5.53 -9.54 24.13
CA LEU A 244 4.25 -10.00 24.67
C LEU A 244 3.68 -9.01 25.70
N SER A 245 4.50 -8.61 26.68
CA SER A 245 4.07 -7.67 27.73
C SER A 245 3.62 -6.31 27.15
N GLN A 246 4.39 -5.75 26.21
CA GLN A 246 4.04 -4.47 25.57
C GLN A 246 2.77 -4.58 24.72
N GLU A 247 2.57 -5.69 24.03
CA GLU A 247 1.36 -5.96 23.24
C GLU A 247 0.13 -6.08 24.15
N CYS A 248 0.22 -6.83 25.24
CA CYS A 248 -0.84 -6.94 26.25
C CYS A 248 -1.20 -5.57 26.86
N ILE A 249 -0.22 -4.70 27.13
CA ILE A 249 -0.48 -3.33 27.60
C ILE A 249 -1.29 -2.52 26.59
N ARG A 250 -0.95 -2.61 25.29
CA ARG A 250 -1.68 -1.91 24.22
C ARG A 250 -3.11 -2.42 24.08
N TYR A 251 -3.31 -3.74 24.06
CA TYR A 251 -4.65 -4.31 24.03
C TYR A 251 -5.46 -3.98 25.29
N ASN A 252 -4.83 -3.99 26.47
CA ASN A 252 -5.49 -3.58 27.72
C ASN A 252 -6.00 -2.14 27.66
N ARG A 253 -5.23 -1.22 27.08
CA ARG A 253 -5.68 0.16 26.88
C ARG A 253 -6.92 0.20 25.99
N LEU A 254 -6.92 -0.53 24.87
CA LEU A 254 -8.06 -0.61 23.95
C LEU A 254 -9.29 -1.23 24.62
N ILE A 255 -9.14 -2.39 25.26
CA ILE A 255 -10.23 -3.13 25.93
C ILE A 255 -10.88 -2.27 27.02
N ARG A 256 -10.08 -1.53 27.81
CA ARG A 256 -10.62 -0.62 28.84
C ARG A 256 -11.48 0.49 28.23
N VAL A 257 -11.03 1.11 27.13
CA VAL A 257 -11.81 2.15 26.44
C VAL A 257 -13.08 1.55 25.83
N TYR A 258 -12.96 0.39 25.17
CA TYR A 258 -14.08 -0.35 24.58
C TYR A 258 -15.16 -0.68 25.62
N ASN A 259 -14.80 -1.36 26.72
CA ASN A 259 -15.75 -1.76 27.76
C ASN A 259 -16.37 -0.56 28.48
N LYS A 260 -15.57 0.45 28.82
CA LYS A 260 -16.07 1.64 29.52
C LYS A 260 -17.06 2.42 28.65
N SER A 261 -16.68 2.69 27.40
CA SER A 261 -17.52 3.46 26.48
C SER A 261 -18.84 2.76 26.13
N LEU A 262 -18.84 1.42 25.97
CA LEU A 262 -20.08 0.65 25.78
C LEU A 262 -20.99 0.72 27.02
N ALA A 263 -20.43 0.56 28.22
CA ALA A 263 -21.19 0.66 29.46
C ALA A 263 -21.77 2.06 29.67
N ASP A 264 -21.00 3.11 29.38
CA ASP A 264 -21.42 4.50 29.51
C ASP A 264 -22.50 4.84 28.45
N LEU A 265 -22.38 4.34 27.22
CA LEU A 265 -23.40 4.52 26.18
C LEU A 265 -24.73 3.87 26.57
N LEU A 266 -24.71 2.63 27.07
CA LEU A 266 -25.94 1.95 27.51
C LEU A 266 -26.61 2.64 28.70
N LYS A 267 -25.83 3.27 29.59
CA LYS A 267 -26.37 4.10 30.69
C LYS A 267 -26.93 5.43 30.16
N ALA A 268 -26.26 6.05 29.19
CA ALA A 268 -26.71 7.29 28.58
C ALA A 268 -28.03 7.12 27.82
N LEU A 269 -28.20 6.00 27.08
CA LEU A 269 -29.46 5.66 26.41
C LEU A 269 -30.64 5.45 27.39
N LYS A 270 -30.35 5.05 28.63
CA LYS A 270 -31.34 4.93 29.72
C LYS A 270 -31.56 6.23 30.50
N GLY A 271 -30.87 7.32 30.15
CA GLY A 271 -30.94 8.60 30.86
C GLY A 271 -30.21 8.62 32.22
N LEU A 272 -29.36 7.63 32.51
CA LEU A 272 -28.61 7.55 33.77
C LEU A 272 -27.32 8.39 33.77
N ILE A 273 -26.80 8.71 32.58
CA ILE A 273 -25.62 9.55 32.35
C ILE A 273 -25.96 10.53 31.22
N VAL A 274 -25.36 11.71 31.23
CA VAL A 274 -25.50 12.70 30.16
C VAL A 274 -24.87 12.18 28.86
N MET A 275 -25.61 12.24 27.76
CA MET A 275 -25.09 11.95 26.43
C MET A 275 -24.06 13.03 26.03
N SER A 276 -22.77 12.67 26.02
CA SER A 276 -21.71 13.56 25.56
C SER A 276 -21.58 13.52 24.04
N ALA A 277 -20.93 14.53 23.45
CA ALA A 277 -20.64 14.55 22.01
C ALA A 277 -19.83 13.33 21.54
N GLU A 278 -18.93 12.80 22.38
CA GLU A 278 -18.17 11.59 22.08
C GLU A 278 -19.05 10.34 22.07
N LEU A 279 -19.99 10.22 23.02
CA LEU A 279 -20.93 9.11 23.08
C LEU A 279 -21.96 9.17 21.94
N GLU A 280 -22.39 10.36 21.54
CA GLU A 280 -23.29 10.55 20.39
C GLU A 280 -22.61 10.19 19.06
N ALA A 281 -21.35 10.59 18.88
CA ALA A 281 -20.54 10.19 17.73
C ALA A 281 -20.31 8.67 17.70
N MET A 282 -20.03 8.05 18.85
CA MET A 282 -19.94 6.60 18.98
C MET A 282 -21.28 5.93 18.63
N ALA A 283 -22.40 6.40 19.16
CA ALA A 283 -23.74 5.87 18.89
C ALA A 283 -24.06 5.90 17.38
N THR A 284 -23.70 7.00 16.71
CA THR A 284 -23.82 7.13 15.25
C THR A 284 -22.92 6.13 14.51
N SER A 285 -21.68 5.93 14.97
CA SER A 285 -20.77 4.96 14.36
C SER A 285 -21.29 3.53 14.50
N LEU A 286 -21.81 3.16 15.68
CA LEU A 286 -22.40 1.84 15.93
C LEU A 286 -23.61 1.57 15.03
N TYR A 287 -24.49 2.57 14.89
CA TYR A 287 -25.65 2.47 14.00
C TYR A 287 -25.25 2.25 12.54
N SER A 288 -24.19 2.92 12.08
CA SER A 288 -23.69 2.83 10.70
C SER A 288 -22.70 1.67 10.48
N ASN A 289 -22.55 0.73 11.42
CA ASN A 289 -21.58 -0.38 11.35
C ASN A 289 -20.11 0.07 11.15
N GLN A 290 -19.76 1.22 11.71
CA GLN A 290 -18.42 1.81 11.67
C GLN A 290 -17.74 1.73 13.03
N VAL A 291 -16.41 1.58 13.04
CA VAL A 291 -15.62 1.59 14.28
C VAL A 291 -15.58 3.02 14.83
N PRO A 292 -16.03 3.27 16.08
CA PRO A 292 -15.96 4.58 16.71
C PRO A 292 -14.55 5.18 16.73
N ALA A 293 -14.44 6.48 16.43
CA ALA A 293 -13.17 7.20 16.40
C ALA A 293 -12.38 7.12 17.73
N MET A 294 -13.08 7.08 18.87
CA MET A 294 -12.46 6.95 20.18
C MET A 294 -11.76 5.60 20.38
N TRP A 295 -12.24 4.54 19.73
CA TRP A 295 -11.58 3.22 19.71
C TRP A 295 -10.42 3.24 18.73
N ALA A 296 -10.66 3.72 17.50
CA ALA A 296 -9.63 3.82 16.46
C ALA A 296 -8.38 4.59 16.92
N LYS A 297 -8.54 5.64 17.73
CA LYS A 297 -7.44 6.44 18.31
C LYS A 297 -6.48 5.63 19.18
N VAL A 298 -6.96 4.55 19.81
CA VAL A 298 -6.17 3.68 20.71
C VAL A 298 -6.07 2.25 20.17
N ALA A 299 -6.51 2.00 18.95
CA ALA A 299 -6.49 0.70 18.29
C ALA A 299 -5.34 0.59 17.29
N TYR A 300 -5.16 -0.63 16.78
CA TYR A 300 -4.33 -0.90 15.62
C TYR A 300 -5.02 -0.38 14.34
N PRO A 301 -4.26 -0.01 13.29
CA PRO A 301 -4.83 0.38 12.01
C PRO A 301 -5.69 -0.73 11.41
N SER A 302 -6.92 -0.40 11.02
CA SER A 302 -7.86 -1.32 10.39
C SER A 302 -8.86 -0.55 9.54
N LEU A 303 -9.33 -1.20 8.46
CA LEU A 303 -10.39 -0.70 7.60
C LEU A 303 -11.66 -1.58 7.67
N LYS A 304 -11.66 -2.57 8.57
CA LYS A 304 -12.80 -3.46 8.77
C LYS A 304 -14.03 -2.71 9.29
N PRO A 305 -15.24 -3.07 8.84
CA PRO A 305 -16.47 -2.60 9.47
C PRO A 305 -16.57 -3.12 10.91
N LEU A 306 -17.43 -2.50 11.71
CA LEU A 306 -17.53 -2.75 13.15
C LEU A 306 -17.66 -4.23 13.49
N ALA A 307 -18.58 -4.96 12.86
CA ALA A 307 -18.79 -6.39 13.14
C ALA A 307 -17.51 -7.22 12.96
N ALA A 308 -16.89 -7.12 11.77
CA ALA A 308 -15.66 -7.83 11.44
C ALA A 308 -14.45 -7.36 12.28
N TRP A 309 -14.41 -6.07 12.65
CA TRP A 309 -13.37 -5.52 13.50
C TRP A 309 -13.40 -6.12 14.92
N VAL A 310 -14.60 -6.32 15.49
CA VAL A 310 -14.72 -6.90 16.82
C VAL A 310 -14.40 -8.41 16.81
N ASP A 311 -14.74 -9.14 15.74
CA ASP A 311 -14.30 -10.52 15.54
C ASP A 311 -12.77 -10.61 15.43
N ASP A 312 -12.16 -9.68 14.70
CA ASP A 312 -10.71 -9.57 14.58
C ASP A 312 -10.03 -9.26 15.91
N LEU A 313 -10.58 -8.32 16.69
CA LEU A 313 -10.10 -7.99 18.03
C LEU A 313 -10.15 -9.20 18.96
N ALA A 314 -11.26 -9.95 18.94
CA ALA A 314 -11.40 -11.15 19.76
C ALA A 314 -10.33 -12.21 19.41
N ARG A 315 -10.11 -12.48 18.11
CA ARG A 315 -9.07 -13.42 17.66
C ARG A 315 -7.65 -12.97 18.04
N ARG A 316 -7.37 -11.67 17.99
CA ARG A 316 -6.07 -11.10 18.43
C ARG A 316 -5.82 -11.30 19.92
N ILE A 317 -6.86 -11.08 20.72
CA ILE A 317 -6.81 -11.31 22.17
C ILE A 317 -6.59 -12.79 22.45
N GLU A 318 -7.34 -13.67 21.79
CA GLU A 318 -7.21 -15.12 21.92
C GLU A 318 -5.79 -15.59 21.53
N PHE A 319 -5.21 -15.05 20.46
CA PHE A 319 -3.83 -15.33 20.06
C PHE A 319 -2.84 -15.03 21.20
N LEU A 320 -2.89 -13.85 21.80
CA LEU A 320 -2.01 -13.51 22.93
C LEU A 320 -2.32 -14.30 24.20
N GLN A 321 -3.59 -14.65 24.45
CA GLN A 321 -3.98 -15.51 25.57
C GLN A 321 -3.49 -16.95 25.39
N SER A 322 -3.45 -17.45 24.16
CA SER A 322 -2.90 -18.77 23.86
C SER A 322 -1.39 -18.80 24.09
N TRP A 323 -0.69 -17.72 23.70
CA TRP A 323 0.73 -17.53 23.99
C TRP A 323 0.95 -17.48 25.50
N ASP A 324 0.24 -16.63 26.24
CA ASP A 324 0.40 -16.50 27.69
C ASP A 324 0.23 -17.86 28.43
N ARG A 325 -0.73 -18.69 28.02
CA ARG A 325 -1.00 -20.01 28.62
C ARG A 325 -0.02 -21.11 28.18
N GLY A 326 0.35 -21.14 26.91
CA GLY A 326 1.09 -22.25 26.28
C GLY A 326 2.57 -21.98 26.02
N GLY A 327 3.04 -20.75 26.25
CA GLY A 327 4.35 -20.30 25.82
C GLY A 327 4.36 -19.78 24.38
N PRO A 328 5.53 -19.37 23.88
CA PRO A 328 5.68 -18.82 22.53
C PRO A 328 5.23 -19.83 21.46
N PRO A 329 4.37 -19.43 20.51
CA PRO A 329 3.91 -20.33 19.46
C PRO A 329 5.04 -20.65 18.46
N PRO A 330 5.00 -21.82 17.79
CA PRO A 330 5.99 -22.19 16.77
C PRO A 330 5.91 -21.31 15.52
N ALA A 331 4.70 -20.84 15.18
CA ALA A 331 4.44 -19.87 14.12
C ALA A 331 3.60 -18.70 14.65
N TYR A 332 3.97 -17.48 14.28
CA TYR A 332 3.34 -16.26 14.78
C TYR A 332 2.37 -15.68 13.76
N TRP A 333 1.17 -15.34 14.21
CA TRP A 333 0.22 -14.58 13.41
C TRP A 333 0.68 -13.11 13.36
N ILE A 334 1.48 -12.73 12.35
CA ILE A 334 2.08 -11.40 12.28
C ILE A 334 1.02 -10.29 12.28
N SER A 335 -0.10 -10.60 11.66
CA SER A 335 -1.24 -9.71 11.56
C SER A 335 -1.95 -9.50 12.86
N GLY A 336 -1.77 -10.39 13.85
CA GLY A 336 -2.32 -10.30 15.18
C GLY A 336 -1.63 -9.27 16.08
N PHE A 337 -0.41 -8.84 15.73
CA PHE A 337 0.31 -7.83 16.51
C PHE A 337 -0.26 -6.43 16.31
N PHE A 338 -0.35 -5.69 17.40
CA PHE A 338 -0.62 -4.27 17.45
C PHE A 338 0.55 -3.48 16.87
N PHE A 339 1.79 -3.84 17.23
CA PHE A 339 3.01 -3.22 16.72
C PHE A 339 4.03 -4.26 16.20
N PRO A 340 3.86 -4.73 14.95
CA PRO A 340 4.73 -5.77 14.35
C PRO A 340 6.22 -5.44 14.36
N GLN A 341 6.59 -4.16 14.31
CA GLN A 341 7.99 -3.73 14.33
C GLN A 341 8.72 -4.17 15.61
N ALA A 342 8.06 -4.12 16.77
CA ALA A 342 8.68 -4.60 18.02
C ALA A 342 8.92 -6.12 17.99
N PHE A 343 8.02 -6.88 17.37
CA PHE A 343 8.21 -8.31 17.15
C PHE A 343 9.42 -8.58 16.25
N LEU A 344 9.52 -7.92 15.09
CA LEU A 344 10.63 -8.08 14.16
C LEU A 344 11.98 -7.75 14.82
N THR A 345 12.07 -6.61 15.52
CA THR A 345 13.28 -6.22 16.25
C THR A 345 13.59 -7.21 17.36
N GLY A 346 12.58 -7.72 18.08
CA GLY A 346 12.77 -8.73 19.11
C GLY A 346 13.35 -10.03 18.56
N THR A 347 12.94 -10.46 17.35
CA THR A 347 13.48 -11.65 16.69
C THR A 347 14.96 -11.46 16.34
N LEU A 348 15.33 -10.30 15.79
CA LEU A 348 16.74 -9.97 15.50
C LEU A 348 17.57 -9.89 16.78
N GLN A 349 17.02 -9.33 17.86
CA GLN A 349 17.69 -9.26 19.16
C GLN A 349 17.97 -10.65 19.74
N ASN A 350 17.01 -11.56 19.69
CA ASN A 350 17.20 -12.93 20.18
C ASN A 350 18.34 -13.63 19.41
N TYR A 351 18.35 -13.49 18.08
CA TYR A 351 19.42 -14.04 17.25
C TYR A 351 20.78 -13.41 17.57
N ALA A 352 20.85 -12.07 17.60
CA ALA A 352 22.09 -11.34 17.86
C ALA A 352 22.69 -11.71 19.23
N ARG A 353 21.86 -11.91 20.25
CA ARG A 353 22.29 -12.33 21.59
C ARG A 353 22.71 -13.80 21.64
N LYS A 354 21.95 -14.69 21.01
CA LYS A 354 22.28 -16.14 20.90
C LYS A 354 23.65 -16.34 20.25
N HIS A 355 23.92 -15.62 19.16
CA HIS A 355 25.15 -15.72 18.37
C HIS A 355 26.26 -14.72 18.75
N LYS A 356 26.00 -13.84 19.73
CA LYS A 356 26.93 -12.79 20.20
C LYS A 356 27.46 -11.89 19.09
N VAL A 357 26.58 -11.45 18.21
CA VAL A 357 26.86 -10.52 17.09
C VAL A 357 26.16 -9.18 17.30
N ALA A 358 26.62 -8.14 16.61
CA ALA A 358 25.97 -6.83 16.65
C ALA A 358 24.62 -6.89 15.91
N ILE A 359 23.56 -6.32 16.48
CA ILE A 359 22.24 -6.34 15.85
C ILE A 359 22.23 -5.64 14.48
N ASP A 360 23.04 -4.59 14.33
CA ASP A 360 23.09 -3.76 13.11
C ASP A 360 23.66 -4.50 11.90
N THR A 361 24.34 -5.64 12.11
CA THR A 361 24.86 -6.48 11.02
C THR A 361 23.90 -7.60 10.63
N VAL A 362 22.77 -7.75 11.32
CA VAL A 362 21.80 -8.83 11.10
C VAL A 362 20.63 -8.34 10.27
N SER A 363 20.29 -9.07 9.21
CA SER A 363 19.08 -8.83 8.43
C SER A 363 18.34 -10.14 8.13
N PHE A 364 17.07 -10.05 7.73
CA PHE A 364 16.29 -11.23 7.40
C PHE A 364 16.58 -11.72 5.99
N ALA A 365 16.81 -13.03 5.86
CA ALA A 365 16.53 -13.80 4.68
C ALA A 365 15.08 -14.31 4.73
N PHE A 366 14.47 -14.44 3.57
CA PHE A 366 13.06 -14.76 3.40
C PHE A 366 12.91 -16.11 2.71
N HIS A 367 12.24 -17.05 3.38
CA HIS A 367 11.92 -18.35 2.77
C HIS A 367 10.43 -18.63 2.87
N VAL A 368 9.77 -18.71 1.71
CA VAL A 368 8.34 -19.06 1.65
C VAL A 368 8.20 -20.56 1.93
N MET A 369 7.34 -20.90 2.89
CA MET A 369 7.13 -22.26 3.36
C MET A 369 5.89 -22.85 2.68
N ALA A 370 5.99 -24.11 2.24
CA ALA A 370 4.85 -24.87 1.70
C ALA A 370 3.93 -25.45 2.79
N GLN A 371 4.41 -25.49 4.04
CA GLN A 371 3.67 -26.04 5.17
C GLN A 371 2.64 -25.05 5.69
N GLU A 372 1.47 -25.57 6.06
CA GLU A 372 0.42 -24.79 6.71
C GLU A 372 0.82 -24.42 8.15
N PRO A 373 0.45 -23.24 8.67
CA PRO A 373 0.84 -22.80 10.02
C PRO A 373 0.47 -23.78 11.14
N ASN A 374 -0.68 -24.45 11.02
CA ASN A 374 -1.18 -25.40 12.02
C ASN A 374 -0.43 -26.74 12.01
N SER A 375 0.36 -27.02 10.97
CA SER A 375 1.12 -28.27 10.85
C SER A 375 2.50 -28.20 11.49
N VAL A 376 2.95 -27.00 11.87
CA VAL A 376 4.28 -26.78 12.47
C VAL A 376 4.22 -27.03 13.98
N ALA A 377 4.92 -28.07 14.43
CA ALA A 377 5.00 -28.40 15.86
C ALA A 377 6.12 -27.65 16.58
N GLU A 378 7.22 -27.33 15.89
CA GLU A 378 8.44 -26.77 16.50
C GLU A 378 8.82 -25.43 15.86
N ALA A 379 9.34 -24.53 16.68
CA ALA A 379 9.91 -23.27 16.21
C ALA A 379 11.22 -23.51 15.42
N PRO A 380 11.59 -22.64 14.47
CA PRO A 380 12.86 -22.77 13.77
C PRO A 380 14.03 -22.56 14.74
N GLU A 381 15.18 -23.17 14.45
CA GLU A 381 16.40 -23.00 15.27
C GLU A 381 16.81 -21.52 15.40
N ASP A 382 16.71 -20.79 14.29
CA ASP A 382 16.98 -19.36 14.20
C ASP A 382 15.83 -18.65 13.46
N GLY A 383 15.41 -17.50 14.00
CA GLY A 383 14.35 -16.68 13.42
C GLY A 383 12.95 -17.02 13.90
N CYS A 384 11.97 -16.80 13.03
CA CYS A 384 10.57 -17.13 13.32
C CYS A 384 9.78 -17.45 12.05
N TYR A 385 8.78 -18.32 12.18
CA TYR A 385 7.74 -18.48 11.16
C TYR A 385 6.63 -17.46 11.38
N VAL A 386 6.19 -16.81 10.32
CA VAL A 386 5.10 -15.83 10.34
C VAL A 386 4.04 -16.15 9.31
N PHE A 387 2.77 -15.92 9.65
CA PHE A 387 1.64 -16.13 8.74
C PHE A 387 0.55 -15.07 8.91
N GLY A 388 -0.44 -15.10 8.01
CA GLY A 388 -1.60 -14.20 8.03
C GLY A 388 -1.44 -12.97 7.14
N MET A 389 -0.51 -13.01 6.18
CA MET A 389 -0.32 -11.96 5.19
C MET A 389 -1.22 -12.20 3.98
N PHE A 390 -1.58 -11.14 3.28
CA PHE A 390 -2.37 -11.17 2.05
C PHE A 390 -1.60 -10.46 0.94
N LEU A 391 -1.62 -11.01 -0.27
CA LEU A 391 -0.92 -10.47 -1.44
C LEU A 391 -1.93 -9.82 -2.40
N GLU A 392 -1.64 -8.60 -2.83
CA GLU A 392 -2.41 -7.86 -3.86
C GLU A 392 -1.56 -7.67 -5.12
N GLY A 393 -2.20 -7.70 -6.29
CA GLY A 393 -1.53 -7.47 -7.59
C GLY A 393 -0.74 -8.67 -8.13
N ALA A 394 -0.59 -9.73 -7.34
CA ALA A 394 0.03 -11.00 -7.73
C ALA A 394 -0.57 -12.17 -6.90
N VAL A 395 -0.22 -13.39 -7.27
CA VAL A 395 -0.45 -14.61 -6.49
C VAL A 395 0.87 -15.34 -6.27
N TRP A 396 0.99 -16.06 -5.17
CA TRP A 396 2.09 -17.01 -4.99
C TRP A 396 1.76 -18.31 -5.70
N ASP A 397 2.63 -18.76 -6.60
CA ASP A 397 2.53 -20.09 -7.21
C ASP A 397 3.30 -21.11 -6.34
N PRO A 398 2.60 -22.05 -5.67
CA PRO A 398 3.24 -23.04 -4.80
C PRO A 398 4.03 -24.11 -5.58
N ASP A 399 3.67 -24.37 -6.85
CA ASP A 399 4.34 -25.39 -7.66
C ASP A 399 5.64 -24.83 -8.25
N ALA A 400 5.60 -23.59 -8.73
CA ALA A 400 6.77 -22.90 -9.27
C ALA A 400 7.65 -22.27 -8.18
N CYS A 401 7.14 -22.08 -6.96
CA CYS A 401 7.77 -21.33 -5.87
C CYS A 401 8.18 -19.91 -6.27
N LEU A 402 7.33 -19.22 -7.04
CA LEU A 402 7.58 -17.90 -7.63
C LEU A 402 6.31 -17.04 -7.59
N LEU A 403 6.50 -15.72 -7.68
CA LEU A 403 5.40 -14.80 -7.94
C LEU A 403 4.81 -15.02 -9.33
N ALA A 404 3.49 -15.11 -9.39
CA ALA A 404 2.70 -15.24 -10.62
C ALA A 404 1.65 -14.12 -10.73
N GLU A 405 1.13 -13.92 -11.94
CA GLU A 405 0.09 -12.92 -12.21
C GLU A 405 -1.17 -13.20 -11.39
N ALA A 406 -1.83 -12.14 -10.93
CA ALA A 406 -3.06 -12.26 -10.17
C ALA A 406 -4.15 -12.95 -11.00
N ARG A 407 -4.96 -13.82 -10.36
CA ARG A 407 -6.08 -14.46 -11.04
C ARG A 407 -7.21 -13.45 -11.28
N PRO A 408 -7.91 -13.50 -12.43
CA PRO A 408 -9.02 -12.61 -12.70
C PRO A 408 -10.08 -12.69 -11.60
N LYS A 409 -10.55 -11.53 -11.13
CA LYS A 409 -11.54 -11.37 -10.05
C LYS A 409 -11.09 -11.81 -8.65
N GLU A 410 -9.83 -12.20 -8.48
CA GLU A 410 -9.20 -12.42 -7.17
C GLU A 410 -8.37 -11.19 -6.81
N LEU A 411 -8.93 -10.28 -6.01
CA LEU A 411 -8.26 -9.01 -5.65
C LEU A 411 -7.08 -9.23 -4.71
N TYR A 412 -7.24 -10.16 -3.76
CA TYR A 412 -6.26 -10.51 -2.75
C TYR A 412 -6.15 -12.03 -2.67
N SER A 413 -4.93 -12.53 -2.49
CA SER A 413 -4.66 -13.94 -2.20
C SER A 413 -4.04 -14.09 -0.82
N VAL A 414 -4.29 -15.21 -0.14
CA VAL A 414 -3.61 -15.51 1.13
C VAL A 414 -2.16 -15.87 0.81
N PHE A 415 -1.22 -15.17 1.43
CA PHE A 415 0.20 -15.46 1.25
C PHE A 415 0.63 -16.60 2.20
N PRO A 416 1.44 -17.56 1.73
CA PRO A 416 1.88 -18.67 2.57
C PRO A 416 2.68 -18.22 3.78
N MET A 417 2.89 -19.17 4.69
CA MET A 417 3.77 -18.96 5.84
C MET A 417 5.19 -18.62 5.36
N LEU A 418 5.83 -17.68 6.04
CA LEU A 418 7.15 -17.17 5.71
C LEU A 418 8.10 -17.42 6.87
N TRP A 419 9.27 -17.97 6.59
CA TRP A 419 10.36 -18.01 7.54
C TRP A 419 11.18 -16.73 7.43
N LEU A 420 11.19 -15.96 8.51
CA LEU A 420 12.09 -14.83 8.72
C LEU A 420 13.35 -15.35 9.38
N LYS A 421 14.37 -15.64 8.57
CA LYS A 421 15.64 -16.21 9.02
C LYS A 421 16.69 -15.10 9.16
N PRO A 422 17.14 -14.75 10.36
CA PRO A 422 18.21 -13.76 10.53
C PRO A 422 19.55 -14.30 10.02
N GLU A 423 20.30 -13.47 9.30
CA GLU A 423 21.63 -13.76 8.79
C GLU A 423 22.56 -12.56 9.00
N VAL A 424 23.80 -12.84 9.40
CA VAL A 424 24.86 -11.83 9.65
C VAL A 424 25.51 -11.41 8.33
N ASP A 425 25.71 -10.11 8.13
CA ASP A 425 26.37 -9.52 6.96
C ASP A 425 25.79 -10.01 5.63
N ARG A 426 24.47 -10.27 5.62
CA ARG A 426 23.74 -10.76 4.47
C ARG A 426 23.84 -9.77 3.32
N LYS A 427 24.24 -10.26 2.16
CA LYS A 427 24.23 -9.49 0.91
C LYS A 427 22.85 -9.61 0.26
N PRO A 428 22.14 -8.50 0.01
CA PRO A 428 20.88 -8.55 -0.71
C PRO A 428 21.07 -9.20 -2.09
N PRO A 429 20.14 -10.07 -2.51
CA PRO A 429 20.17 -10.65 -3.86
C PRO A 429 20.06 -9.55 -4.93
N THR A 430 20.82 -9.71 -6.00
CA THR A 430 20.87 -8.76 -7.13
C THR A 430 20.07 -9.20 -8.35
N SER A 431 19.46 -10.38 -8.31
CA SER A 431 18.56 -10.89 -9.36
C SER A 431 17.62 -11.97 -8.81
N GLY A 432 16.56 -12.28 -9.56
CA GLY A 432 15.64 -13.37 -9.25
C GLY A 432 14.68 -13.12 -8.08
N VAL A 433 14.64 -11.89 -7.56
CA VAL A 433 13.70 -11.50 -6.50
C VAL A 433 13.09 -10.13 -6.74
N TYR A 434 11.86 -9.96 -6.25
CA TYR A 434 11.16 -8.70 -6.13
C TYR A 434 11.09 -8.24 -4.68
N SER A 435 11.56 -7.03 -4.41
CA SER A 435 11.43 -6.35 -3.13
C SER A 435 9.98 -5.85 -2.92
N CYS A 436 9.18 -6.69 -2.28
CA CYS A 436 7.75 -6.49 -2.03
C CYS A 436 7.51 -5.77 -0.69
N PRO A 437 6.84 -4.60 -0.67
CA PRO A 437 6.53 -3.92 0.58
C PRO A 437 5.39 -4.61 1.34
N LEU A 438 5.54 -4.80 2.65
CA LEU A 438 4.48 -5.23 3.57
C LEU A 438 3.89 -4.00 4.29
N TYR A 439 2.58 -3.81 4.19
CA TYR A 439 1.83 -2.78 4.90
C TYR A 439 0.88 -3.38 5.93
N LYS A 440 0.44 -2.57 6.89
CA LYS A 440 -0.59 -2.98 7.85
C LYS A 440 -1.96 -3.05 7.18
N THR A 441 -2.32 -2.02 6.41
CA THR A 441 -3.62 -1.89 5.75
C THR A 441 -3.47 -1.56 4.25
N THR A 442 -4.55 -1.80 3.49
CA THR A 442 -4.62 -1.52 2.05
C THR A 442 -4.57 -0.04 1.68
N THR A 443 -4.60 0.89 2.65
CA THR A 443 -4.35 2.31 2.36
C THR A 443 -2.92 2.59 1.96
N ARG A 444 -1.95 1.74 2.35
CA ARG A 444 -0.49 1.85 2.10
C ARG A 444 0.20 3.10 2.66
N ALA A 445 -0.56 4.16 2.93
CA ALA A 445 -0.12 5.41 3.55
C ALA A 445 -0.55 5.53 5.02
N GLY A 446 0.18 6.38 5.74
CA GLY A 446 0.07 6.66 7.17
C GLY A 446 0.88 7.92 7.50
N THR A 447 1.01 8.26 8.78
CA THR A 447 1.89 9.35 9.21
C THR A 447 3.35 8.98 8.99
N LEU A 448 4.18 9.94 8.55
CA LEU A 448 5.62 9.73 8.43
C LEU A 448 6.25 9.65 9.82
N SER A 449 7.01 8.58 10.05
CA SER A 449 7.83 8.40 11.24
C SER A 449 9.11 9.24 11.17
N THR A 450 9.84 9.32 12.28
CA THR A 450 11.15 10.02 12.35
C THR A 450 12.20 9.43 11.41
N THR A 451 12.02 8.18 10.96
CA THR A 451 12.89 7.53 9.96
C THR A 451 12.46 7.79 8.52
N GLY A 452 11.39 8.57 8.30
CA GLY A 452 10.86 8.89 6.97
C GLY A 452 9.93 7.82 6.39
N HIS A 453 9.74 6.69 7.06
CA HIS A 453 8.80 5.66 6.62
C HIS A 453 7.38 5.91 7.16
N SER A 454 6.37 5.53 6.37
CA SER A 454 4.97 5.53 6.79
C SER A 454 4.75 4.60 8.01
N THR A 455 3.94 5.03 8.98
CA THR A 455 3.51 4.18 10.12
C THR A 455 2.73 2.93 9.71
N ASN A 456 2.26 2.90 8.45
CA ASN A 456 1.61 1.76 7.82
C ASN A 456 2.61 0.73 7.25
N PHE A 457 3.83 1.16 6.91
CA PHE A 457 4.87 0.26 6.41
C PHE A 457 5.41 -0.63 7.55
N VAL A 458 5.57 -1.92 7.27
CA VAL A 458 6.05 -2.92 8.25
C VAL A 458 7.49 -3.32 7.95
N LEU A 459 7.72 -3.97 6.80
CA LEU A 459 9.04 -4.42 6.35
C LEU A 459 9.04 -4.67 4.84
N MET A 460 10.20 -4.80 4.23
CA MET A 460 10.36 -5.21 2.82
C MET A 460 10.68 -6.71 2.76
N ILE A 461 9.86 -7.47 2.04
CA ILE A 461 10.02 -8.92 1.87
C ILE A 461 10.51 -9.20 0.45
N GLU A 462 11.60 -9.94 0.34
CA GLU A 462 12.14 -10.35 -0.95
C GLU A 462 11.43 -11.62 -1.41
N LEU A 463 10.70 -11.53 -2.53
CA LEU A 463 9.90 -12.61 -3.08
C LEU A 463 10.54 -13.15 -4.36
N PRO A 464 10.74 -14.46 -4.50
CA PRO A 464 11.26 -15.06 -5.74
C PRO A 464 10.43 -14.69 -6.97
N SER A 465 11.11 -14.34 -8.07
CA SER A 465 10.46 -14.02 -9.34
C SER A 465 11.32 -14.32 -10.57
N ASP A 466 10.64 -14.73 -11.65
CA ASP A 466 11.16 -14.91 -13.01
C ASP A 466 11.25 -13.62 -13.83
N LYS A 467 10.66 -12.51 -13.36
CA LYS A 467 10.61 -11.25 -14.11
C LYS A 467 11.96 -10.55 -14.08
N PRO A 468 12.39 -9.94 -15.20
CA PRO A 468 13.70 -9.32 -15.29
C PRO A 468 13.83 -8.20 -14.26
N CYS A 469 14.97 -8.21 -13.56
CA CYS A 469 15.35 -7.14 -12.66
C CYS A 469 16.39 -6.24 -13.33
N SER A 470 16.14 -4.94 -13.45
CA SER A 470 17.09 -4.01 -14.08
C SER A 470 17.55 -2.90 -13.11
N GLY A 471 18.86 -2.87 -12.79
CA GLY A 471 19.53 -1.73 -12.14
C GLY A 471 19.54 -1.71 -10.60
N THR A 472 20.18 -0.69 -10.02
CA THR A 472 20.27 -0.39 -8.58
C THR A 472 19.75 1.03 -8.29
N PHE A 473 18.90 1.21 -7.27
CA PHE A 473 18.46 2.55 -6.85
C PHE A 473 19.52 3.18 -5.96
N SER A 474 19.82 4.46 -6.17
CA SER A 474 20.88 5.20 -5.46
C SER A 474 20.75 5.20 -3.92
N ARG A 475 19.57 4.89 -3.36
CA ARG A 475 19.36 4.82 -1.90
C ARG A 475 19.16 3.41 -1.34
N TYR A 476 18.75 2.46 -2.17
CA TYR A 476 18.48 1.08 -1.79
C TYR A 476 19.05 0.19 -2.90
N ALA A 477 20.02 -0.65 -2.56
CA ALA A 477 20.59 -1.65 -3.48
C ALA A 477 19.55 -2.75 -3.78
N GLU A 478 18.43 -2.35 -4.38
CA GLU A 478 17.25 -3.17 -4.66
C GLU A 478 17.25 -3.62 -6.12
N THR A 479 16.75 -4.83 -6.34
CA THR A 479 16.41 -5.37 -7.65
C THR A 479 15.08 -4.82 -8.13
N PHE A 480 15.06 -4.10 -9.26
CA PHE A 480 13.82 -3.59 -9.82
C PHE A 480 13.17 -4.58 -10.77
N SER A 481 12.10 -5.24 -10.35
CA SER A 481 11.17 -5.81 -11.32
C SER A 481 10.17 -4.74 -11.75
N ALA A 482 10.41 -4.10 -12.90
CA ALA A 482 9.50 -3.09 -13.47
C ALA A 482 8.06 -3.61 -13.59
N HIS A 483 7.91 -4.90 -13.89
CA HIS A 483 6.65 -5.62 -13.96
C HIS A 483 5.85 -5.54 -12.65
N TRP A 484 6.37 -6.12 -11.56
CA TRP A 484 5.70 -6.12 -10.25
C TRP A 484 5.54 -4.73 -9.62
N ILE A 485 6.47 -3.80 -9.88
CA ILE A 485 6.33 -2.40 -9.47
C ILE A 485 5.12 -1.78 -10.19
N GLY A 486 5.02 -1.95 -11.51
CA GLY A 486 3.89 -1.46 -12.31
C GLY A 486 2.56 -2.04 -11.85
N ARG A 487 2.56 -3.34 -11.52
CA ARG A 487 1.42 -4.10 -10.95
C ARG A 487 1.03 -3.68 -9.54
N ALA A 488 1.83 -2.81 -8.90
CA ALA A 488 1.63 -2.33 -7.54
C ALA A 488 1.56 -3.48 -6.51
N VAL A 489 2.37 -4.53 -6.70
CA VAL A 489 2.37 -5.71 -5.83
C VAL A 489 2.83 -5.35 -4.42
N ALA A 490 2.02 -5.71 -3.43
CA ALA A 490 2.28 -5.48 -2.03
C ALA A 490 1.66 -6.58 -1.16
N LEU A 491 2.24 -6.77 0.03
CA LEU A 491 1.68 -7.62 1.08
C LEU A 491 0.94 -6.76 2.12
N PHE A 492 -0.06 -7.35 2.77
CA PHE A 492 -0.86 -6.70 3.80
C PHE A 492 -1.04 -7.60 5.02
N THR A 493 -1.06 -7.03 6.21
CA THR A 493 -1.43 -7.77 7.42
C THR A 493 -2.95 -7.82 7.62
N THR A 494 -3.70 -6.82 7.16
CA THR A 494 -5.17 -6.82 7.26
C THR A 494 -5.85 -6.32 6.00
N LEU A 495 -7.00 -6.91 5.69
CA LEU A 495 -7.90 -6.52 4.61
C LEU A 495 -9.09 -5.72 5.15
N THR A 496 -9.82 -5.07 4.23
CA THR A 496 -11.00 -4.23 4.53
C THR A 496 -12.23 -5.00 4.97
N TYR A 497 -12.27 -6.32 4.77
CA TYR A 497 -13.39 -7.21 5.11
C TYR A 497 -12.94 -8.31 6.06
#